data_AF-A0A1Q6V0T9-F1
#
_entry.id   AF-A0A1Q6V0T9-F1
#
_cell.length_a   1.000
_cell.length_b   1.000
_cell.length_c   1.000
_cell.angle_alpha   90.00
_cell.angle_beta   90.00
_cell.angle_gamma   90.00
#
_symmetry.space_group_name_H-M   'P 1'
#
loop_
_entity.id
_entity.type
_entity.pdbx_description
1 polymer ?
#
loop_
_entity_poly.entity_id
_entity_poly.type
_entity_poly.pdbx_seq_one_letter_code
_entity_poly.pdbx_strand_id
1 'polypeptide(L)'
;MRLVNKKSLTQERIRGMIKIRDVLDKLIEIQGKSVAEDDIKPLQEQLNKEYDNFVKKYGIINNSANKSAFEEDCEYPLLSALENINEETKEATKTDIFYKRTIEPKKEIEKVETSNEALIASLNQKGKVDLDYMERISNKNYDTLIEELKGKIYRNPLVEDSRIQKGWETSEEYLSGDVVEKLAIAEAKENENDMYIENVMALRKVQPARLEASDIEVRLGATWIPTYYIEEFARQKFKIDELEYRRNDMTIKYNAYLSKWIIENKPYMTNIEMNEIFGTKRINAIAISPIFISSG
;
A
#
# COMPACT_ATOMS: atom_id res chain seq x y z
N MET A 1 -49.55 33.79 -2.81
CA MET A 1 -48.20 33.28 -2.51
C MET A 1 -48.05 31.93 -3.22
N ARG A 2 -47.42 31.88 -4.41
CA ARG A 2 -47.28 30.61 -5.15
C ARG A 2 -46.29 29.72 -4.39
N LEU A 3 -46.76 28.56 -3.94
CA LEU A 3 -45.91 27.45 -3.50
C LEU A 3 -45.06 27.03 -4.71
N VAL A 4 -43.88 27.64 -4.87
CA VAL A 4 -42.89 27.14 -5.82
C VAL A 4 -42.56 25.74 -5.38
N ASN A 5 -42.89 24.75 -6.21
CA ASN A 5 -42.73 23.33 -5.96
C ASN A 5 -41.24 23.03 -5.74
N LYS A 6 -40.75 23.11 -4.49
CA LYS A 6 -39.33 22.98 -4.15
C LYS A 6 -38.72 21.68 -4.72
N LYS A 7 -39.50 20.59 -4.80
CA LYS A 7 -39.07 19.33 -5.42
C LYS A 7 -38.76 19.46 -6.92
N SER A 8 -39.55 20.22 -7.68
CA SER A 8 -39.32 20.35 -9.12
C SER A 8 -38.07 21.18 -9.43
N LEU A 9 -37.82 22.24 -8.64
CA LEU A 9 -36.61 23.07 -8.81
C LEU A 9 -35.34 22.31 -8.44
N THR A 10 -35.36 21.52 -7.37
CA THR A 10 -34.22 20.65 -7.00
C THR A 10 -33.95 19.62 -8.09
N GLN A 11 -34.98 18.98 -8.65
CA GLN A 11 -34.81 18.06 -9.79
C GLN A 11 -34.22 18.74 -11.03
N GLU A 12 -34.64 19.97 -11.31
CA GLU A 12 -34.10 20.76 -12.41
C GLU A 12 -32.61 21.13 -12.23
N ARG A 13 -32.19 21.44 -10.99
CA ARG A 13 -30.78 21.65 -10.64
C ARG A 13 -29.95 20.39 -10.84
N ILE A 14 -30.43 19.27 -10.28
CA ILE A 14 -29.78 17.95 -10.41
C ILE A 14 -29.58 17.61 -11.89
N ARG A 15 -30.63 17.74 -12.72
CA ARG A 15 -30.52 17.49 -14.17
C ARG A 15 -29.54 18.43 -14.87
N GLY A 16 -29.45 19.68 -14.44
CA GLY A 16 -28.46 20.63 -14.97
C GLY A 16 -27.03 20.23 -14.62
N MET A 17 -26.76 19.85 -13.36
CA MET A 17 -25.44 19.40 -12.91
C MET A 17 -25.02 18.08 -13.56
N ILE A 18 -25.95 17.14 -13.75
CA ILE A 18 -25.67 15.89 -14.49
C ILE A 18 -25.21 16.19 -15.92
N LYS A 19 -25.84 17.15 -16.62
CA LYS A 19 -25.39 17.52 -17.98
C LYS A 19 -23.98 18.07 -18.02
N ILE A 20 -23.61 18.91 -17.04
CA ILE A 20 -22.25 19.46 -16.94
C ILE A 20 -21.27 18.32 -16.67
N ARG A 21 -21.61 17.43 -15.74
CA ARG A 21 -20.82 16.25 -15.36
C ARG A 21 -20.56 15.33 -16.55
N ASP A 22 -21.60 14.95 -17.29
CA ASP A 22 -21.48 14.06 -18.44
C ASP A 22 -20.57 14.65 -19.55
N VAL A 23 -20.51 15.99 -19.68
CA VAL A 23 -19.59 16.66 -20.60
C VAL A 23 -18.18 16.75 -20.01
N LEU A 24 -18.07 17.02 -18.71
CA LEU A 24 -16.80 17.07 -17.99
C LEU A 24 -16.08 15.72 -18.02
N ASP A 25 -16.79 14.61 -17.81
CA ASP A 25 -16.20 13.27 -17.85
C ASP A 25 -15.65 12.94 -19.24
N LYS A 26 -16.42 13.26 -20.30
CA LYS A 26 -15.95 13.13 -21.68
C LYS A 26 -14.73 14.00 -21.96
N LEU A 27 -14.71 15.22 -21.42
CA LEU A 27 -13.58 16.13 -21.57
C LEU A 27 -12.34 15.59 -20.84
N ILE A 28 -12.49 15.04 -19.64
CA ILE A 28 -11.39 14.41 -18.89
C ILE A 28 -10.86 13.18 -19.64
N GLU A 29 -11.76 12.33 -20.15
CA GLU A 29 -11.40 11.14 -20.90
C GLU A 29 -10.61 11.49 -22.17
N ILE A 30 -11.08 12.49 -22.94
CA ILE A 30 -10.41 12.89 -24.18
C ILE A 30 -9.07 13.60 -23.91
N GLN A 31 -8.99 14.41 -22.84
CA GLN A 31 -7.72 15.03 -22.44
C GLN A 31 -6.70 13.99 -21.95
N GLY A 32 -7.13 12.80 -21.51
CA GLY A 32 -6.21 11.71 -21.22
C GLY A 32 -5.60 11.02 -22.45
N LYS A 33 -6.17 11.22 -23.65
CA LYS A 33 -5.79 10.53 -24.89
C LYS A 33 -4.86 11.38 -25.75
N SER A 34 -4.00 10.75 -26.55
CA SER A 34 -3.10 11.44 -27.50
C SER A 34 -3.85 11.96 -28.74
N VAL A 35 -4.79 12.88 -28.54
CA VAL A 35 -5.57 13.55 -29.59
C VAL A 35 -5.09 14.98 -29.84
N ALA A 36 -5.43 15.53 -31.00
CA ALA A 36 -5.14 16.91 -31.36
C ALA A 36 -6.00 17.90 -30.55
N GLU A 37 -5.54 19.14 -30.40
CA GLU A 37 -6.29 20.17 -29.67
C GLU A 37 -7.66 20.48 -30.29
N ASP A 38 -7.79 20.31 -31.61
CA ASP A 38 -9.04 20.58 -32.33
C ASP A 38 -10.16 19.58 -32.00
N ASP A 39 -9.83 18.41 -31.44
CA ASP A 39 -10.81 17.45 -30.92
C ASP A 39 -11.29 17.81 -29.49
N ILE A 40 -10.49 18.60 -28.75
CA ILE A 40 -10.76 18.98 -27.36
C ILE A 40 -11.61 20.26 -27.29
N LYS A 41 -11.34 21.24 -28.18
CA LYS A 41 -12.04 22.53 -28.20
C LYS A 41 -13.57 22.43 -28.25
N PRO A 42 -14.20 21.56 -29.07
CA PRO A 42 -15.66 21.44 -29.12
C PRO A 42 -16.27 21.03 -27.78
N LEU A 43 -15.59 20.15 -27.02
CA LEU A 43 -16.04 19.74 -25.69
C LEU A 43 -15.84 20.84 -24.65
N GLN A 44 -14.78 21.64 -24.76
CA GLN A 44 -14.60 22.82 -23.90
C GLN A 44 -15.67 23.90 -24.18
N GLU A 45 -16.00 24.15 -25.45
CA GLU A 45 -17.10 25.04 -25.83
C GLU A 45 -18.45 24.53 -25.31
N GLN A 46 -18.69 23.21 -25.43
CA GLN A 46 -19.88 22.58 -24.89
C GLN A 46 -19.95 22.70 -23.36
N LEU A 47 -18.85 22.46 -22.66
CA LEU A 47 -18.77 22.59 -21.19
C LEU A 47 -19.04 24.04 -20.77
N ASN A 48 -18.43 25.02 -21.45
CA ASN A 48 -18.70 26.44 -21.22
C ASN A 48 -20.18 26.78 -21.40
N LYS A 49 -20.79 26.30 -22.49
CA LYS A 49 -22.20 26.57 -22.80
C LYS A 49 -23.14 25.97 -21.75
N GLU A 50 -22.95 24.72 -21.38
CA GLU A 50 -23.81 24.07 -20.36
C GLU A 50 -23.63 24.71 -18.98
N TYR A 51 -22.39 25.06 -18.62
CA TYR A 51 -22.09 25.79 -17.39
C TYR A 51 -22.72 27.18 -17.36
N ASP A 52 -22.55 27.99 -18.41
CA ASP A 52 -23.08 29.37 -18.46
C ASP A 52 -24.62 29.37 -18.43
N ASN A 53 -25.25 28.41 -19.12
CA ASN A 53 -26.70 28.21 -19.07
C ASN A 53 -27.18 27.82 -17.66
N PHE A 54 -26.43 26.96 -16.97
CA PHE A 54 -26.73 26.56 -15.60
C PHE A 54 -26.59 27.74 -14.63
N VAL A 55 -25.46 28.46 -14.66
CA VAL A 55 -25.19 29.59 -13.78
C VAL A 55 -26.20 30.71 -13.98
N LYS A 56 -26.59 30.99 -15.23
CA LYS A 56 -27.63 32.00 -15.53
C LYS A 56 -28.99 31.67 -14.89
N LYS A 57 -29.33 30.39 -14.72
CA LYS A 57 -30.64 29.96 -14.20
C LYS A 57 -30.63 29.63 -12.71
N TYR A 58 -29.56 29.04 -12.19
CA TYR A 58 -29.49 28.52 -10.82
C TYR A 58 -28.33 29.07 -9.99
N GLY A 59 -27.49 29.95 -10.55
CA GLY A 59 -26.26 30.44 -9.92
C GLY A 59 -25.13 29.42 -9.97
N ILE A 60 -24.01 29.77 -9.33
CA ILE A 60 -22.79 28.95 -9.27
C ILE A 60 -23.04 27.56 -8.67
N ILE A 61 -22.29 26.56 -9.11
CA ILE A 61 -22.36 25.16 -8.68
C ILE A 61 -22.18 25.08 -7.16
N ASN A 62 -21.22 25.81 -6.60
CA ASN A 62 -20.90 25.75 -5.17
C ASN A 62 -21.82 26.57 -4.25
N ASN A 63 -22.91 27.14 -4.78
CA ASN A 63 -23.88 27.80 -3.90
C ASN A 63 -24.58 26.77 -2.98
N SER A 64 -25.09 27.22 -1.83
CA SER A 64 -25.66 26.32 -0.83
C SER A 64 -26.85 25.49 -1.35
N ALA A 65 -27.65 26.04 -2.27
CA ALA A 65 -28.83 25.38 -2.81
C ALA A 65 -28.50 24.30 -3.85
N ASN A 66 -27.45 24.48 -4.64
CA ASN A 66 -26.96 23.53 -5.63
C ASN A 66 -26.13 22.44 -4.95
N LYS A 67 -25.27 22.82 -3.99
CA LYS A 67 -24.56 21.88 -3.12
C LYS A 67 -25.50 20.91 -2.43
N SER A 68 -26.48 21.42 -1.68
CA SER A 68 -27.45 20.56 -0.97
C SER A 68 -28.30 19.72 -1.93
N ALA A 69 -28.45 20.12 -3.19
CA ALA A 69 -29.18 19.33 -4.18
C ALA A 69 -28.38 18.16 -4.76
N PHE A 70 -27.04 18.17 -4.68
CA PHE A 70 -26.16 17.21 -5.37
C PHE A 70 -25.07 16.61 -4.48
N GLU A 71 -25.01 16.97 -3.19
CA GLU A 71 -23.95 16.54 -2.27
C GLU A 71 -23.88 15.02 -2.02
N GLU A 72 -24.98 14.30 -2.26
CA GLU A 72 -25.02 12.84 -2.15
C GLU A 72 -24.37 12.13 -3.36
N ASP A 73 -24.09 12.84 -4.46
CA ASP A 73 -23.45 12.28 -5.65
C ASP A 73 -21.92 12.21 -5.46
N CYS A 74 -21.33 11.06 -5.79
CA CYS A 74 -19.89 10.85 -5.60
C CYS A 74 -19.01 11.74 -6.48
N GLU A 75 -19.55 12.30 -7.57
CA GLU A 75 -18.85 13.17 -8.51
C GLU A 75 -19.11 14.66 -8.24
N TYR A 76 -19.89 15.01 -7.21
CA TYR A 76 -20.06 16.42 -6.79
C TYR A 76 -18.72 17.13 -6.52
N PRO A 77 -17.70 16.53 -5.86
CA PRO A 77 -16.40 17.18 -5.67
C PRO A 77 -15.72 17.59 -6.98
N LEU A 78 -15.90 16.80 -8.04
CA LEU A 78 -15.33 17.10 -9.36
C LEU A 78 -16.03 18.31 -10.01
N LEU A 79 -17.36 18.38 -9.92
CA LEU A 79 -18.13 19.55 -10.36
C LEU A 79 -17.80 20.80 -9.55
N SER A 80 -17.64 20.66 -8.23
CA SER A 80 -17.25 21.74 -7.33
C SER A 80 -15.91 22.34 -7.74
N ALA A 81 -14.97 21.51 -8.21
CA ALA A 81 -13.65 21.93 -8.70
C ALA A 81 -13.67 22.67 -10.05
N LEU A 82 -14.82 22.85 -10.70
CA LEU A 82 -14.95 23.72 -11.88
C LEU A 82 -14.87 25.22 -11.52
N GLU A 83 -15.00 25.55 -10.24
CA GLU A 83 -15.09 26.92 -9.75
C GLU A 83 -13.98 27.23 -8.75
N ASN A 84 -13.18 28.26 -9.05
CA ASN A 84 -12.31 28.90 -8.08
C ASN A 84 -13.11 29.96 -7.33
N ILE A 85 -13.45 29.68 -6.07
CA ILE A 85 -14.22 30.58 -5.21
C ILE A 85 -13.26 31.51 -4.48
N ASN A 86 -13.46 32.81 -4.63
CA ASN A 86 -12.81 33.79 -3.77
C ASN A 86 -13.48 33.78 -2.38
N GLU A 87 -12.72 33.48 -1.33
CA GLU A 87 -13.28 33.33 0.03
C GLU A 87 -13.88 34.63 0.58
N GLU A 88 -13.33 35.79 0.18
CA GLU A 88 -13.74 37.12 0.62
C GLU A 88 -14.94 37.65 -0.16
N THR A 89 -14.90 37.60 -1.49
CA THR A 89 -15.98 38.15 -2.34
C THR A 89 -17.11 37.17 -2.62
N LYS A 90 -16.90 35.87 -2.35
CA LYS A 90 -17.79 34.76 -2.72
C LYS A 90 -18.07 34.67 -4.24
N GLU A 91 -17.25 35.32 -5.05
CA GLU A 91 -17.33 35.22 -6.51
C GLU A 91 -16.62 33.94 -6.98
N ALA A 92 -17.20 33.28 -7.97
CA ALA A 92 -16.62 32.11 -8.61
C ALA A 92 -16.05 32.47 -9.97
N THR A 93 -14.84 31.99 -10.26
CA THR A 93 -14.23 32.05 -11.59
C THR A 93 -14.06 30.65 -12.16
N LYS A 94 -14.20 30.51 -13.47
CA LYS A 94 -13.99 29.23 -14.18
C LYS A 94 -12.53 28.79 -14.03
N THR A 95 -12.30 27.50 -13.82
CA THR A 95 -10.96 26.92 -13.81
C THR A 95 -10.36 26.75 -15.21
N ASP A 96 -9.08 26.37 -15.26
CA ASP A 96 -8.30 26.21 -16.47
C ASP A 96 -8.87 25.19 -17.48
N ILE A 97 -9.62 24.18 -17.00
CA ILE A 97 -10.18 23.10 -17.83
C ILE A 97 -11.15 23.61 -18.90
N PHE A 98 -11.74 24.79 -18.68
CA PHE A 98 -12.63 25.46 -19.64
C PHE A 98 -11.91 26.07 -20.84
N TYR A 99 -10.59 26.29 -20.75
CA TYR A 99 -9.85 27.11 -21.72
C TYR A 99 -8.65 26.39 -22.32
N LYS A 100 -7.99 25.51 -21.56
CA LYS A 100 -6.80 24.79 -21.99
C LYS A 100 -6.82 23.35 -21.47
N ARG A 101 -5.99 22.53 -22.09
CA ARG A 101 -5.75 21.16 -21.64
C ARG A 101 -5.07 21.20 -20.27
N THR A 102 -5.67 20.53 -19.29
CA THR A 102 -5.16 20.41 -17.91
C THR A 102 -4.64 19.02 -17.61
N ILE A 103 -4.98 18.03 -18.44
CA ILE A 103 -4.49 16.66 -18.33
C ILE A 103 -3.60 16.37 -19.54
N GLU A 104 -2.31 16.15 -19.29
CA GLU A 104 -1.37 15.75 -20.34
C GLU A 104 -1.54 14.25 -20.65
N PRO A 105 -1.58 13.84 -21.93
CA PRO A 105 -1.72 12.43 -22.24
C PRO A 105 -0.45 11.70 -21.83
N LYS A 106 -0.59 10.41 -21.49
CA LYS A 106 0.58 9.56 -21.29
C LYS A 106 1.34 9.49 -22.61
N LYS A 107 2.51 10.12 -22.67
CA LYS A 107 3.44 9.98 -23.78
C LYS A 107 4.06 8.59 -23.69
N GLU A 108 3.67 7.70 -24.59
CA GLU A 108 4.41 6.46 -24.78
C GLU A 108 5.79 6.81 -25.33
N ILE A 109 6.82 6.28 -24.68
CA ILE A 109 8.20 6.40 -25.16
C ILE A 109 8.30 5.52 -26.41
N GLU A 110 8.40 6.16 -27.58
CA GLU A 110 8.44 5.46 -28.86
C GLU A 110 9.81 4.86 -29.17
N LYS A 111 10.89 5.57 -28.78
CA LYS A 111 12.26 5.12 -29.04
C LYS A 111 13.24 5.63 -27.98
N VAL A 112 14.20 4.77 -27.64
CA VAL A 112 15.34 5.09 -26.78
C VAL A 112 16.64 4.59 -27.42
N GLU A 113 17.77 5.16 -27.03
CA GLU A 113 19.07 4.80 -27.61
C GLU A 113 19.84 3.83 -26.70
N THR A 114 19.65 3.94 -25.38
CA THR A 114 20.40 3.14 -24.40
C THR A 114 19.52 2.12 -23.67
N SER A 115 20.12 1.01 -23.22
CA SER A 115 19.41 -0.01 -22.43
C SER A 115 18.97 0.52 -21.06
N ASN A 116 19.69 1.50 -20.52
CA ASN A 116 19.32 2.15 -19.26
C ASN A 116 18.05 2.99 -19.41
N GLU A 117 17.93 3.75 -20.49
CA GLU A 117 16.69 4.48 -20.80
C GLU A 117 15.54 3.51 -21.04
N ALA A 118 15.80 2.38 -21.70
CA ALA A 118 14.79 1.34 -21.91
C ALA A 118 14.29 0.76 -20.58
N LEU A 119 15.21 0.48 -19.64
CA LEU A 119 14.89 -0.01 -18.30
C LEU A 119 14.03 1.01 -17.53
N ILE A 120 14.43 2.28 -17.50
CA ILE A 120 13.66 3.36 -16.85
C ILE A 120 12.27 3.49 -17.48
N ALA A 121 12.19 3.43 -18.82
CA ALA A 121 10.92 3.46 -19.54
C ALA A 121 10.02 2.27 -19.16
N SER A 122 10.59 1.07 -19.04
CA SER A 122 9.87 -0.14 -18.61
C SER A 122 9.34 0.00 -17.19
N LEU A 123 10.17 0.46 -16.25
CA LEU A 123 9.75 0.68 -14.87
C LEU A 123 8.62 1.72 -14.79
N ASN A 124 8.73 2.83 -15.52
CA ASN A 124 7.73 3.89 -15.52
C ASN A 124 6.39 3.47 -16.16
N GLN A 125 6.41 2.69 -17.24
CA GLN A 125 5.19 2.33 -17.97
C GLN A 125 4.60 0.97 -17.56
N LYS A 126 5.43 0.02 -17.15
CA LYS A 126 5.03 -1.37 -16.82
C LYS A 126 5.16 -1.71 -15.35
N GLY A 127 5.88 -0.89 -14.56
CA GLY A 127 6.11 -1.14 -13.13
C GLY A 127 7.05 -2.30 -12.82
N LYS A 128 7.76 -2.83 -13.83
CA LYS A 128 8.67 -3.97 -13.72
C LYS A 128 9.68 -3.98 -14.86
N VAL A 129 10.70 -4.83 -14.77
CA VAL A 129 11.61 -5.11 -15.88
C VAL A 129 10.87 -5.97 -16.91
N ASP A 130 10.58 -5.40 -18.07
CA ASP A 130 9.85 -6.06 -19.16
C ASP A 130 10.73 -6.02 -20.43
N LEU A 131 11.45 -7.13 -20.66
CA LEU A 131 12.38 -7.23 -21.78
C LEU A 131 11.68 -7.15 -23.15
N ASP A 132 10.43 -7.65 -23.26
CA ASP A 132 9.64 -7.57 -24.50
C ASP A 132 9.37 -6.09 -24.85
N TYR A 133 9.01 -5.29 -23.84
CA TYR A 133 8.79 -3.85 -24.01
C TYR A 133 10.11 -3.11 -24.31
N MET A 134 11.19 -3.45 -23.61
CA MET A 134 12.51 -2.80 -23.77
C MET A 134 13.11 -3.05 -25.16
N GLU A 135 13.00 -4.27 -25.69
CA GLU A 135 13.42 -4.59 -27.06
C GLU A 135 12.64 -3.74 -28.08
N ARG A 136 11.32 -3.62 -27.93
CA ARG A 136 10.47 -2.85 -28.85
C ARG A 136 10.89 -1.38 -28.96
N ILE A 137 11.25 -0.74 -27.84
CA ILE A 137 11.58 0.70 -27.81
C ILE A 137 13.06 0.98 -28.11
N SER A 138 13.96 0.03 -27.87
CA SER A 138 15.40 0.20 -28.09
C SER A 138 15.90 -0.43 -29.39
N ASN A 139 15.12 -1.34 -29.99
CA ASN A 139 15.53 -2.24 -31.07
C ASN A 139 16.80 -3.07 -30.75
N LYS A 140 17.09 -3.29 -29.46
CA LYS A 140 18.17 -4.16 -29.00
C LYS A 140 17.62 -5.53 -28.63
N ASN A 141 18.32 -6.59 -29.00
CA ASN A 141 17.95 -7.95 -28.63
C ASN A 141 18.11 -8.17 -27.11
N TYR A 142 17.49 -9.24 -26.59
CA TYR A 142 17.54 -9.54 -25.16
C TYR A 142 18.96 -9.75 -24.63
N ASP A 143 19.82 -10.45 -25.37
CA ASP A 143 21.20 -10.71 -24.94
C ASP A 143 22.00 -9.41 -24.73
N THR A 144 21.87 -8.46 -25.65
CA THR A 144 22.51 -7.13 -25.55
C THR A 144 21.93 -6.34 -24.38
N LEU A 145 20.60 -6.36 -24.19
CA LEU A 145 19.95 -5.68 -23.07
C LEU A 145 20.44 -6.25 -21.73
N ILE A 146 20.51 -7.58 -21.61
CA ILE A 146 20.95 -8.28 -20.40
C ILE A 146 22.42 -7.96 -20.14
N GLU A 147 23.28 -8.03 -21.16
CA GLU A 147 24.71 -7.76 -21.04
C GLU A 147 25.00 -6.30 -20.63
N GLU A 148 24.33 -5.33 -21.26
CA GLU A 148 24.50 -3.90 -20.92
C GLU A 148 23.92 -3.54 -19.54
N LEU A 149 22.96 -4.32 -19.03
CA LEU A 149 22.29 -4.10 -17.75
C LEU A 149 22.80 -5.03 -16.63
N LYS A 150 23.90 -5.74 -16.85
CA LYS A 150 24.57 -6.53 -15.81
C LYS A 150 24.82 -5.72 -14.56
N GLY A 151 24.46 -6.30 -13.41
CA GLY A 151 24.53 -5.65 -12.10
C GLY A 151 23.41 -4.65 -11.79
N LYS A 152 22.55 -4.31 -12.76
CA LYS A 152 21.35 -3.48 -12.56
C LYS A 152 20.06 -4.29 -12.55
N ILE A 153 20.06 -5.42 -13.24
CA ILE A 153 18.96 -6.37 -13.24
C ILE A 153 19.48 -7.77 -12.95
N TYR A 154 18.65 -8.59 -12.31
CA TYR A 154 18.94 -10.00 -12.03
C TYR A 154 17.73 -10.84 -12.39
N ARG A 155 17.97 -12.06 -12.89
CA ARG A 155 16.89 -13.02 -13.12
C ARG A 155 16.61 -13.77 -11.83
N ASN A 156 15.37 -13.73 -11.34
CA ASN A 156 14.97 -14.44 -10.15
C ASN A 156 14.81 -15.96 -10.44
N PRO A 157 15.60 -16.84 -9.79
CA PRO A 157 15.52 -18.28 -9.99
C PRO A 157 14.20 -18.93 -9.52
N LEU A 158 13.41 -18.23 -8.70
CA LEU A 158 12.11 -18.70 -8.23
C LEU A 158 11.01 -18.60 -9.29
N VAL A 159 11.25 -17.86 -10.36
CA VAL A 159 10.28 -17.74 -11.46
C VAL A 159 10.40 -18.96 -12.35
N GLU A 160 9.39 -19.84 -12.32
CA GLU A 160 9.35 -21.10 -13.07
C GLU A 160 9.31 -20.94 -14.60
N ASP A 161 9.09 -19.72 -15.10
CA ASP A 161 9.04 -19.45 -16.53
C ASP A 161 10.43 -19.52 -17.16
N SER A 162 10.64 -20.54 -18.00
CA SER A 162 11.91 -20.80 -18.66
C SER A 162 12.27 -19.76 -19.73
N ARG A 163 11.32 -18.96 -20.19
CA ARG A 163 11.53 -17.93 -21.22
C ARG A 163 12.50 -16.85 -20.74
N ILE A 164 13.52 -16.54 -21.55
CA ILE A 164 14.56 -15.57 -21.19
C ILE A 164 14.01 -14.18 -20.90
N GLN A 165 12.88 -13.79 -21.50
CA GLN A 165 12.26 -12.48 -21.26
C GLN A 165 11.52 -12.34 -19.92
N LYS A 166 11.36 -13.42 -19.14
CA LYS A 166 10.59 -13.43 -17.88
C LYS A 166 11.48 -13.63 -16.65
N GLY A 167 10.98 -13.12 -15.52
CA GLY A 167 11.60 -13.26 -14.21
C GLY A 167 12.75 -12.30 -13.94
N TRP A 168 12.82 -11.16 -14.63
CA TRP A 168 13.81 -10.13 -14.35
C TRP A 168 13.31 -9.13 -13.32
N GLU A 169 14.16 -8.83 -12.36
CA GLU A 169 13.94 -7.87 -11.28
C GLU A 169 15.09 -6.85 -11.29
N THR A 170 14.85 -5.64 -10.76
CA THR A 170 15.95 -4.69 -10.58
C THR A 170 16.87 -5.17 -9.46
N SER A 171 18.09 -4.63 -9.39
CA SER A 171 19.02 -4.92 -8.31
C SER A 171 18.42 -4.57 -6.94
N GLU A 172 17.69 -3.46 -6.83
CA GLU A 172 17.05 -3.03 -5.60
C GLU A 172 15.96 -4.01 -5.15
N GLU A 173 15.16 -4.53 -6.08
CA GLU A 173 14.11 -5.49 -5.79
C GLU A 173 14.69 -6.87 -5.46
N TYR A 174 15.59 -7.37 -6.30
CA TYR A 174 16.16 -8.70 -6.17
C TYR A 174 17.02 -8.85 -4.89
N LEU A 175 17.85 -7.85 -4.57
CA LEU A 175 18.75 -7.85 -3.42
C LEU A 175 18.08 -7.36 -2.12
N SER A 176 16.75 -7.39 -2.07
CA SER A 176 15.95 -7.07 -0.88
C SER A 176 15.10 -8.25 -0.41
N GLY A 177 14.52 -8.14 0.78
CA GLY A 177 13.69 -9.20 1.38
C GLY A 177 14.51 -10.33 1.99
N ASP A 178 14.06 -11.58 1.83
CA ASP A 178 14.77 -12.75 2.36
C ASP A 178 15.98 -13.10 1.48
N VAL A 179 17.05 -12.32 1.64
CA VAL A 179 18.30 -12.48 0.90
C VAL A 179 19.07 -13.74 1.30
N VAL A 180 18.75 -14.35 2.45
CA VAL A 180 19.38 -15.59 2.93
C VAL A 180 18.81 -16.76 2.14
N GLU A 181 17.47 -16.86 2.05
CA GLU A 181 16.79 -17.88 1.26
C GLU A 181 17.12 -17.73 -0.23
N LYS A 182 17.05 -16.49 -0.75
CA LYS A 182 17.41 -16.19 -2.15
C LYS A 182 18.84 -16.63 -2.49
N LEU A 183 19.80 -16.46 -1.57
CA LEU A 183 21.18 -16.92 -1.78
C LEU A 183 21.25 -18.44 -1.89
N ALA A 184 20.60 -19.17 -0.97
CA ALA A 184 20.59 -20.63 -0.99
C ALA A 184 20.00 -21.18 -2.31
N ILE A 185 18.93 -20.58 -2.81
CA ILE A 185 18.31 -20.97 -4.08
C ILE A 185 19.22 -20.63 -5.27
N ALA A 186 19.83 -19.44 -5.27
CA ALA A 186 20.73 -19.03 -6.34
C ALA A 186 21.96 -19.93 -6.44
N GLU A 187 22.56 -20.34 -5.31
CA GLU A 187 23.68 -21.28 -5.27
C GLU A 187 23.29 -22.68 -5.77
N ALA A 188 22.08 -23.14 -5.46
CA ALA A 188 21.57 -24.40 -6.00
C ALA A 188 21.44 -24.34 -7.54
N LYS A 189 20.95 -23.21 -8.08
CA LYS A 189 20.74 -22.99 -9.51
C LYS A 189 22.00 -22.66 -10.30
N GLU A 190 23.02 -22.09 -9.67
CA GLU A 190 24.34 -21.85 -10.27
C GLU A 190 24.93 -23.14 -10.82
N ASN A 191 24.76 -24.28 -10.12
CA ASN A 191 25.26 -25.59 -10.58
C ASN A 191 24.59 -26.08 -11.88
N GLU A 192 23.42 -25.55 -12.22
CA GLU A 192 22.66 -25.91 -13.43
C GLU A 192 22.88 -24.89 -14.57
N ASN A 193 23.13 -23.62 -14.23
CA ASN A 193 23.21 -22.53 -15.20
C ASN A 193 24.11 -21.37 -14.72
N ASP A 194 25.18 -21.12 -15.46
CA ASP A 194 26.18 -20.08 -15.20
C ASP A 194 25.61 -18.64 -15.14
N MET A 195 24.41 -18.40 -15.66
CA MET A 195 23.73 -17.10 -15.56
C MET A 195 23.53 -16.64 -14.10
N TYR A 196 23.41 -17.58 -13.15
CA TYR A 196 23.19 -17.26 -11.73
C TYR A 196 24.49 -16.95 -10.95
N ILE A 197 25.66 -17.08 -11.57
CA ILE A 197 26.95 -16.74 -10.94
C ILE A 197 26.93 -15.28 -10.44
N GLU A 198 26.43 -14.35 -11.27
CA GLU A 198 26.34 -12.94 -10.89
C GLU A 198 25.32 -12.70 -9.75
N ASN A 199 24.22 -13.46 -9.74
CA ASN A 199 23.23 -13.41 -8.66
C ASN A 199 23.84 -13.82 -7.32
N VAL A 200 24.59 -14.93 -7.29
CA VAL A 200 25.25 -15.44 -6.07
C VAL A 200 26.29 -14.44 -5.57
N MET A 201 27.12 -13.90 -6.46
CA MET A 201 28.10 -12.88 -6.10
C MET A 201 27.46 -11.63 -5.50
N ALA A 202 26.30 -11.19 -6.02
CA ALA A 202 25.58 -10.03 -5.52
C ALA A 202 24.91 -10.31 -4.17
N LEU A 203 24.21 -11.45 -4.04
CA LEU A 203 23.52 -11.85 -2.81
C LEU A 203 24.49 -12.06 -1.63
N ARG A 204 25.69 -12.61 -1.88
CA ARG A 204 26.73 -12.74 -0.84
C ARG A 204 27.18 -11.40 -0.25
N LYS A 205 27.12 -10.31 -1.02
CA LYS A 205 27.52 -8.96 -0.55
C LYS A 205 26.48 -8.30 0.33
N VAL A 206 25.20 -8.70 0.22
CA VAL A 206 24.07 -8.08 0.93
C VAL A 206 23.55 -8.94 2.09
N GLN A 207 24.30 -9.95 2.52
CA GLN A 207 23.89 -10.79 3.64
C GLN A 207 23.84 -9.98 4.94
N PRO A 208 22.74 -10.08 5.71
CA PRO A 208 22.66 -9.44 7.02
C PRO A 208 23.69 -10.07 7.97
N ALA A 209 24.08 -9.31 8.99
CA ALA A 209 24.89 -9.86 10.07
C ALA A 209 24.15 -11.04 10.71
N ARG A 210 24.85 -12.17 10.87
CA ARG A 210 24.31 -13.31 11.60
C ARG A 210 24.15 -12.90 13.06
N LEU A 211 22.92 -12.99 13.56
CA LEU A 211 22.61 -12.77 14.97
C LEU A 211 22.89 -14.06 15.73
N GLU A 212 23.65 -13.96 16.81
CA GLU A 212 23.76 -15.04 17.79
C GLU A 212 22.57 -15.00 18.76
N ALA A 213 22.30 -16.11 19.44
CA ALA A 213 21.19 -16.16 20.40
C ALA A 213 21.31 -15.10 21.52
N SER A 214 22.54 -14.68 21.85
CA SER A 214 22.82 -13.62 22.81
C SER A 214 22.46 -12.22 22.31
N ASP A 215 22.37 -12.02 20.99
CA ASP A 215 22.07 -10.72 20.38
C ASP A 215 20.56 -10.46 20.28
N ILE A 216 19.75 -11.49 20.56
CA ILE A 216 18.30 -11.42 20.53
C ILE A 216 17.80 -11.20 21.95
N GLU A 217 17.52 -9.95 22.30
CA GLU A 217 16.82 -9.64 23.55
C GLU A 217 15.32 -9.89 23.37
N VAL A 218 14.82 -10.91 24.06
CA VAL A 218 13.41 -11.30 23.99
C VAL A 218 12.72 -10.92 25.30
N ARG A 219 11.67 -10.12 25.18
CA ARG A 219 10.76 -9.83 26.29
C ARG A 219 9.81 -11.01 26.47
N LEU A 220 9.54 -11.40 27.71
CA LEU A 220 8.64 -12.52 28.05
C LEU A 220 7.23 -12.36 27.44
N GLY A 221 6.81 -11.12 27.18
CA GLY A 221 5.54 -10.77 26.55
C GLY A 221 5.48 -10.83 25.04
N ALA A 222 6.57 -11.20 24.35
CA ALA A 222 6.58 -11.17 22.89
C ALA A 222 5.60 -12.22 22.34
N THR A 223 4.65 -11.75 21.53
CA THR A 223 3.49 -12.52 21.07
C THR A 223 3.83 -13.66 20.12
N TRP A 224 5.04 -13.64 19.55
CA TRP A 224 5.56 -14.70 18.68
C TRP A 224 6.21 -15.84 19.47
N ILE A 225 6.46 -15.69 20.77
CA ILE A 225 6.94 -16.78 21.62
C ILE A 225 5.77 -17.73 21.87
N PRO A 226 5.92 -19.03 21.56
CA PRO A 226 4.92 -20.03 21.92
C PRO A 226 4.61 -20.00 23.42
N THR A 227 3.33 -20.02 23.78
CA THR A 227 2.88 -19.85 25.18
C THR A 227 3.41 -20.92 26.13
N TYR A 228 3.71 -22.12 25.63
CA TYR A 228 4.29 -23.20 26.43
C TYR A 228 5.66 -22.84 27.01
N TYR A 229 6.47 -22.04 26.32
CA TYR A 229 7.75 -21.56 26.85
C TYR A 229 7.54 -20.57 28.00
N ILE A 230 6.50 -19.74 27.93
CA ILE A 230 6.14 -18.79 28.98
C ILE A 230 5.59 -19.54 30.21
N GLU A 231 4.79 -20.59 29.99
CA GLU A 231 4.31 -21.49 31.05
C GLU A 231 5.46 -22.19 31.77
N GLU A 232 6.39 -22.76 31.00
CA GLU A 232 7.56 -23.43 31.55
C GLU A 232 8.43 -22.46 32.34
N PHE A 233 8.69 -21.26 31.80
CA PHE A 233 9.42 -20.21 32.50
C PHE A 233 8.74 -19.85 33.82
N ALA A 234 7.42 -19.63 33.82
CA ALA A 234 6.66 -19.33 35.04
C ALA A 234 6.74 -20.47 36.07
N ARG A 235 6.62 -21.73 35.62
CA ARG A 235 6.76 -22.92 36.48
C ARG A 235 8.12 -22.97 37.15
N GLN A 236 9.19 -22.80 36.38
CA GLN A 236 10.55 -22.83 36.89
C GLN A 236 10.83 -21.63 37.82
N LYS A 237 10.44 -20.42 37.41
CA LYS A 237 10.71 -19.18 38.14
C LYS A 237 9.99 -19.12 39.48
N PHE A 238 8.73 -19.57 39.53
CA PHE A 238 7.90 -19.58 40.73
C PHE A 238 7.94 -20.91 41.49
N LYS A 239 8.75 -21.87 41.05
CA LYS A 239 8.88 -23.21 41.65
C LYS A 239 7.52 -23.89 41.87
N ILE A 240 6.67 -23.85 40.85
CA ILE A 240 5.39 -24.57 40.86
C ILE A 240 5.71 -26.06 40.71
N ASP A 241 5.33 -26.86 41.70
CA ASP A 241 5.55 -28.30 41.67
C ASP A 241 4.74 -29.01 40.57
N GLU A 242 5.24 -30.17 40.14
CA GLU A 242 4.66 -30.93 39.03
C GLU A 242 3.27 -31.52 39.35
N LEU A 243 2.96 -31.73 40.64
CA LEU A 243 1.68 -32.26 41.07
C LEU A 243 0.59 -31.19 40.91
N GLU A 244 0.86 -29.97 41.39
CA GLU A 244 -0.04 -28.82 41.33
C GLU A 244 -0.17 -28.27 39.91
N TYR A 245 0.89 -28.30 39.10
CA TYR A 245 0.78 -27.96 37.68
C TYR A 245 -0.18 -28.90 36.94
N ARG A 246 -0.02 -30.23 37.12
CA ARG A 246 -0.90 -31.24 36.49
C ARG A 246 -2.32 -31.21 37.04
N ARG A 247 -2.49 -30.92 38.33
CA ARG A 247 -3.80 -30.88 38.98
C ARG A 247 -4.66 -29.71 38.50
N ASN A 248 -4.03 -28.56 38.30
CA ASN A 248 -4.75 -27.33 37.93
C ASN A 248 -4.83 -27.14 36.41
N ASP A 249 -3.95 -27.76 35.61
CA ASP A 249 -3.90 -27.55 34.15
C ASP A 249 -3.78 -26.05 33.82
N MET A 250 -2.76 -25.43 34.42
CA MET A 250 -2.49 -24.00 34.28
C MET A 250 -2.09 -23.70 32.83
N THR A 251 -2.82 -22.79 32.19
CA THR A 251 -2.54 -22.37 30.81
C THR A 251 -2.37 -20.87 30.71
N ILE A 252 -1.42 -20.44 29.87
CA ILE A 252 -1.17 -19.04 29.55
C ILE A 252 -1.63 -18.79 28.11
N LYS A 253 -2.50 -17.80 27.93
CA LYS A 253 -3.06 -17.43 26.64
C LYS A 253 -2.87 -15.94 26.38
N TYR A 254 -2.60 -15.59 25.13
CA TYR A 254 -2.64 -14.21 24.69
C TYR A 254 -4.00 -13.89 24.05
N ASN A 255 -4.73 -12.93 24.62
CA ASN A 255 -5.95 -12.40 24.02
C ASN A 255 -5.57 -11.25 23.08
N ALA A 256 -5.59 -11.52 21.78
CA ALA A 256 -5.21 -10.54 20.75
C ALA A 256 -6.18 -9.34 20.65
N TYR A 257 -7.47 -9.52 20.95
CA TYR A 257 -8.46 -8.44 20.89
C TYR A 257 -8.25 -7.41 22.02
N LEU A 258 -7.84 -7.88 23.19
CA LEU A 258 -7.61 -7.04 24.37
C LEU A 258 -6.14 -6.66 24.58
N SER A 259 -5.24 -7.18 23.75
CA SER A 259 -3.79 -7.11 23.93
C SER A 259 -3.35 -7.48 25.35
N LYS A 260 -3.90 -8.57 25.88
CA LYS A 260 -3.70 -9.00 27.27
C LYS A 260 -3.32 -10.46 27.37
N TRP A 261 -2.32 -10.72 28.19
CA TRP A 261 -1.99 -12.07 28.64
C TRP A 261 -2.95 -12.50 29.75
N ILE A 262 -3.45 -13.73 29.66
CA ILE A 262 -4.38 -14.33 30.61
C ILE A 262 -3.78 -15.63 31.10
N ILE A 263 -3.85 -15.86 32.41
CA ILE A 263 -3.49 -17.13 33.03
C ILE A 263 -4.76 -17.76 33.56
N GLU A 264 -5.13 -18.90 33.00
CA GLU A 264 -6.26 -19.72 33.42
C GLU A 264 -5.79 -20.80 34.40
N ASN A 265 -6.72 -21.26 35.25
CA ASN A 265 -6.47 -22.29 36.26
C ASN A 265 -5.22 -22.10 37.12
N LYS A 266 -5.11 -20.89 37.73
CA LYS A 266 -3.98 -20.53 38.58
C LYS A 266 -3.88 -21.50 39.78
N PRO A 267 -2.75 -22.18 40.01
CA PRO A 267 -2.57 -23.03 41.18
C PRO A 267 -2.64 -22.22 42.47
N TYR A 268 -3.34 -22.75 43.46
CA TYR A 268 -3.41 -22.16 44.80
C TYR A 268 -2.24 -22.70 45.64
N MET A 269 -1.06 -22.10 45.47
CA MET A 269 0.16 -22.51 46.17
C MET A 269 0.75 -21.36 46.99
N THR A 270 1.37 -21.72 48.11
CA THR A 270 2.16 -20.80 48.94
C THR A 270 3.60 -21.28 49.03
N ASN A 271 4.52 -20.56 48.38
CA ASN A 271 5.96 -20.70 48.59
C ASN A 271 6.60 -19.30 48.69
N ILE A 272 7.88 -19.27 49.07
CA ILE A 272 8.62 -18.03 49.33
C ILE A 272 8.73 -17.22 48.03
N GLU A 273 8.99 -17.89 46.91
CA GLU A 273 9.10 -17.29 45.58
C GLU A 273 7.82 -16.54 45.17
N MET A 274 6.66 -17.16 45.36
CA MET A 274 5.37 -16.62 44.94
C MET A 274 4.81 -15.54 45.87
N ASN A 275 5.11 -15.59 47.17
CA ASN A 275 4.44 -14.72 48.16
C ASN A 275 5.36 -13.67 48.80
N GLU A 276 6.68 -13.86 48.74
CA GLU A 276 7.64 -12.97 49.39
C GLU A 276 8.65 -12.36 48.40
N ILE A 277 9.12 -13.11 47.40
CA ILE A 277 10.14 -12.62 46.43
C ILE A 277 9.47 -11.90 45.25
N PHE A 278 8.53 -12.56 44.57
CA PHE A 278 7.90 -12.04 43.35
C PHE A 278 6.45 -11.60 43.54
N GLY A 279 5.88 -11.82 44.73
CA GLY A 279 4.53 -11.40 45.08
C GLY A 279 4.49 -10.73 46.45
N THR A 280 3.29 -10.63 46.99
CA THR A 280 3.07 -10.07 48.34
C THR A 280 2.20 -11.02 49.15
N LYS A 281 2.16 -10.82 50.47
CA LYS A 281 1.25 -11.55 51.36
C LYS A 281 -0.23 -11.45 50.98
N ARG A 282 -0.62 -10.45 50.17
CA ARG A 282 -2.02 -10.22 49.74
C ARG A 282 -2.32 -10.75 48.34
N ILE A 283 -1.33 -10.76 47.45
CA ILE A 283 -1.48 -11.15 46.04
C ILE A 283 -0.22 -11.90 45.62
N ASN A 284 -0.39 -13.15 45.20
CA ASN A 284 0.72 -14.02 44.78
C ASN A 284 1.28 -13.61 43.40
N ALA A 285 2.52 -14.01 43.12
CA ALA A 285 3.24 -13.66 41.89
C ALA A 285 2.51 -14.10 40.61
N ILE A 286 1.83 -15.25 40.62
CA ILE A 286 1.08 -15.74 39.47
C ILE A 286 -0.17 -14.91 39.17
N ALA A 287 -0.80 -14.33 40.20
CA ALA A 287 -1.95 -13.45 39.99
C ALA A 287 -1.57 -12.14 39.28
N ILE A 288 -0.35 -11.64 39.51
CA ILE A 288 0.19 -10.42 38.89
C ILE A 288 1.07 -10.69 37.66
N SER A 289 1.42 -11.94 37.38
CA SER A 289 2.21 -12.34 36.19
C SER A 289 1.67 -11.81 34.85
N PRO A 290 0.35 -11.75 34.59
CA PRO A 290 -0.18 -11.07 33.40
C PRO A 290 0.32 -9.65 33.20
N ILE A 291 0.53 -8.91 34.29
CA ILE A 291 1.00 -7.52 34.27
C ILE A 291 2.47 -7.49 33.83
N PHE A 292 3.31 -8.35 34.39
CA PHE A 292 4.73 -8.43 34.03
C PHE A 292 4.95 -8.93 32.61
N ILE A 293 4.16 -9.93 32.17
CA ILE A 293 4.23 -10.43 30.80
C ILE A 293 3.80 -9.33 29.83
N SER A 294 2.83 -8.48 30.18
CA SER A 294 2.38 -7.38 29.31
C SER A 294 3.24 -6.11 29.37
N SER A 295 4.02 -5.90 30.43
CA SER A 295 4.82 -4.67 30.65
C SER A 295 6.29 -4.82 30.26
N GLY A 296 6.73 -6.05 30.00
CA GLY A 296 8.08 -6.36 29.51
C GLY A 296 8.16 -6.06 28.03
#